data_AF-A0A0M3QL43-F1
#
_entry.id   AF-A0A0M3QL43-F1
#
_cell.length_a   1.000
_cell.length_b   1.000
_cell.length_c   1.000
_cell.angle_alpha   90.00
_cell.angle_beta   90.00
_cell.angle_gamma   90.00
#
_symmetry.space_group_name_H-M   'P 1'
#
loop_
_entity.id
_entity.type
_entity.pdbx_description
1 polymer ?
#
loop_
_entity_poly.entity_id
_entity_poly.type
_entity_poly.pdbx_seq_one_letter_code
_entity_poly.pdbx_strand_id
1 'polypeptide(L)'
;MAGNTDMVAFVLARLADEEQVALAAGGDRWRCPADVPGEVHDRKGGVAFTVRDRGFDHHIALQDPARTLERIETHRVLVGEYVEVAELDTDRPAQDFRSGRAVGLGFAVRQLAAEYAAHPDYQARWLPRFIQ
;
A
#
# COMPACT_ATOMS: atom_id res chain seq x y z
N MET A 1 10.56 -15.53 -14.49
CA MET A 1 10.60 -15.78 -13.03
C MET A 1 11.24 -14.63 -12.25
N ALA A 2 12.40 -14.09 -12.63
CA ALA A 2 13.02 -12.94 -11.93
C ALA A 2 12.07 -11.73 -11.75
N GLY A 3 11.25 -11.42 -12.77
CA GLY A 3 10.33 -10.27 -12.72
C GLY A 3 9.28 -10.31 -11.61
N ASN A 4 8.77 -11.49 -11.23
CA ASN A 4 7.78 -11.62 -10.16
C ASN A 4 8.43 -11.42 -8.79
N THR A 5 9.60 -12.02 -8.58
CA THR A 5 10.41 -11.82 -7.36
C THR A 5 10.85 -10.37 -7.21
N ASP A 6 11.32 -9.73 -8.28
CA ASP A 6 11.72 -8.32 -8.27
C ASP A 6 10.54 -7.40 -7.90
N MET A 7 9.36 -7.67 -8.47
CA MET A 7 8.14 -6.92 -8.15
C MET A 7 7.73 -7.08 -6.69
N VAL A 8 7.73 -8.31 -6.17
CA VAL A 8 7.42 -8.58 -4.76
C VAL A 8 8.40 -7.85 -3.84
N ALA A 9 9.70 -7.94 -4.11
CA ALA A 9 10.72 -7.25 -3.33
C ALA A 9 10.52 -5.73 -3.35
N PHE A 10 10.18 -5.17 -4.53
CA PHE A 10 9.86 -3.76 -4.67
C PHE A 10 8.65 -3.34 -3.83
N VAL A 11 7.52 -4.07 -3.92
CA VAL A 11 6.32 -3.76 -3.13
C VAL A 11 6.60 -3.85 -1.64
N LEU A 12 7.27 -4.92 -1.18
CA LEU A 12 7.60 -5.09 0.24
C LEU A 12 8.52 -3.99 0.77
N ALA A 13 9.48 -3.54 -0.03
CA ALA A 13 10.34 -2.42 0.35
C ALA A 13 9.54 -1.13 0.54
N ARG A 14 8.59 -0.83 -0.36
CA ARG A 14 7.75 0.38 -0.25
C ARG A 14 6.80 0.32 0.95
N LEU A 15 6.21 -0.84 1.21
CA LEU A 15 5.40 -1.04 2.42
C LEU A 15 6.22 -0.85 3.70
N ALA A 16 7.48 -1.31 3.72
CA ALA A 16 8.37 -1.10 4.86
C ALA A 16 8.77 0.37 5.04
N ASP A 17 9.03 1.10 3.95
CA ASP A 17 9.31 2.55 3.98
C ASP A 17 8.12 3.30 4.60
N GLU A 18 6.89 2.99 4.17
CA GLU A 18 5.68 3.62 4.70
C GLU A 18 5.41 3.25 6.17
N GLU A 19 5.64 1.99 6.55
CA GLU A 19 5.51 1.52 7.92
C GLU A 19 6.44 2.31 8.85
N GLN A 20 7.70 2.50 8.43
CA GLN A 20 8.67 3.27 9.19
C GLN A 20 8.20 4.73 9.38
N VAL A 21 7.65 5.35 8.34
CA VAL A 21 7.11 6.73 8.43
C VAL A 21 5.90 6.78 9.38
N ALA A 22 4.98 5.82 9.30
CA ALA A 22 3.81 5.75 10.17
C ALA A 22 4.21 5.55 11.65
N LEU A 23 5.15 4.64 11.93
CA LEU A 23 5.68 4.43 13.28
C LEU A 23 6.40 5.68 13.80
N ALA A 24 7.18 6.37 12.97
CA ALA A 24 7.84 7.62 13.35
C ALA A 24 6.85 8.76 13.66
N ALA A 25 5.66 8.74 13.04
CA ALA A 25 4.55 9.64 13.34
C ALA A 25 3.76 9.25 14.60
N GLY A 26 4.20 8.23 15.34
CA GLY A 26 3.63 7.77 16.60
C GLY A 26 2.81 6.48 16.50
N GLY A 27 2.45 6.03 15.30
CA GLY A 27 1.71 4.77 15.08
C GLY A 27 0.27 4.76 15.61
N ASP A 28 -0.25 5.90 16.05
CA ASP A 28 -1.55 6.04 16.70
C ASP A 28 -2.57 6.75 15.80
N ARG A 29 -3.85 6.66 16.20
CA ARG A 29 -4.94 7.39 15.53
C ARG A 29 -4.87 8.88 15.78
N TRP A 30 -5.21 9.65 14.77
CA TRP A 30 -5.39 11.10 14.88
C TRP A 30 -6.86 11.45 15.08
N ARG A 31 -7.12 12.62 15.65
CA ARG A 31 -8.49 13.11 15.91
C ARG A 31 -8.64 14.57 15.51
N CYS A 32 -9.87 14.96 15.17
CA CYS A 32 -10.27 16.35 14.99
C CYS A 32 -11.06 16.78 16.24
N PRO A 33 -10.50 17.62 17.14
CA PRO A 33 -11.25 18.13 18.28
C PRO A 33 -12.35 19.08 17.84
N ALA A 34 -13.53 18.98 18.47
CA ALA A 34 -14.70 19.77 18.09
C ALA A 34 -14.58 21.26 18.43
N ASP A 35 -13.75 21.59 19.42
CA ASP A 35 -13.50 22.94 19.92
C ASP A 35 -12.50 23.73 19.06
N VAL A 36 -11.69 23.05 18.24
CA VAL A 36 -10.72 23.67 17.33
C VAL A 36 -10.84 23.12 15.89
N PRO A 37 -11.89 23.50 15.14
CA PRO A 37 -12.06 23.09 13.75
C PRO A 37 -10.84 23.44 12.89
N GLY A 38 -10.43 22.52 12.01
CA GLY A 38 -9.24 22.70 11.16
C GLY A 38 -7.94 22.21 11.79
N GLU A 39 -7.97 21.70 13.02
CA GLU A 39 -6.82 21.04 13.67
C GLU A 39 -6.97 19.52 13.69
N VAL A 40 -5.84 18.84 13.49
CA VAL A 40 -5.69 17.40 13.66
C VAL A 40 -4.69 17.16 14.77
N HIS A 41 -5.10 16.42 15.78
CA HIS A 41 -4.33 16.15 16.99
C HIS A 41 -3.88 14.70 17.02
N ASP A 42 -2.66 14.47 17.50
CA ASP A 42 -2.21 13.14 17.87
C ASP A 42 -2.91 12.64 19.15
N ARG A 43 -2.62 11.40 19.54
CA ARG A 43 -3.19 10.79 20.76
C ARG A 43 -2.83 11.53 22.05
N LYS A 44 -1.66 12.15 22.10
CA LYS A 44 -1.12 12.86 23.27
C LYS A 44 -1.63 14.31 23.36
N GLY A 45 -2.39 14.78 22.36
CA GLY A 45 -2.91 16.14 22.29
C GLY A 45 -1.96 17.14 21.63
N GLY A 46 -0.90 16.66 20.97
CA GLY A 46 -0.05 17.49 20.12
C GLY A 46 -0.76 17.78 18.79
N VAL A 47 -0.58 18.99 18.25
CA VAL A 47 -1.12 19.36 16.93
C VAL A 47 -0.24 18.71 15.84
N ALA A 48 -0.80 17.74 15.13
CA ALA A 48 -0.14 17.07 13.99
C ALA A 48 -0.27 17.88 12.70
N PHE A 49 -1.42 18.54 12.51
CA PHE A 49 -1.68 19.39 11.35
C PHE A 49 -2.69 20.49 11.70
N THR A 50 -2.56 21.67 11.08
CA THR A 50 -3.56 22.73 11.17
C THR A 50 -3.69 23.43 9.81
N VAL A 51 -4.93 23.62 9.37
CA VAL A 51 -5.25 24.49 8.23
C VAL A 51 -6.45 25.35 8.57
N ARG A 52 -6.28 26.66 8.48
CA ARG A 52 -7.39 27.59 8.68
C ARG A 52 -8.29 27.60 7.43
N ASP A 53 -9.59 27.64 7.65
CA ASP A 53 -10.62 27.96 6.65
C ASP A 53 -10.83 26.95 5.50
N ARG A 54 -10.30 25.72 5.61
CA ARG A 54 -10.36 24.72 4.51
C ARG A 54 -11.09 23.41 4.85
N GLY A 55 -11.36 23.10 6.12
CA GLY A 55 -12.13 21.91 6.52
C GLY A 55 -11.53 20.56 6.07
N PHE A 56 -10.21 20.48 5.89
CA PHE A 56 -9.51 19.26 5.46
C PHE A 56 -9.12 18.34 6.62
N ASP A 57 -9.31 18.79 7.85
CA ASP A 57 -8.96 18.10 9.10
C ASP A 57 -9.46 16.66 9.12
N HIS A 58 -10.71 16.42 8.76
CA HIS A 58 -11.30 15.08 8.74
C HIS A 58 -10.63 14.16 7.71
N HIS A 59 -10.31 14.67 6.51
CA HIS A 59 -9.59 13.86 5.52
C HIS A 59 -8.19 13.50 6.01
N ILE A 60 -7.49 14.45 6.62
CA ILE A 60 -6.13 14.25 7.11
C ILE A 60 -6.11 13.30 8.31
N ALA A 61 -7.04 13.48 9.26
CA ALA A 61 -7.20 12.56 10.39
C ALA A 61 -7.57 11.14 9.92
N LEU A 62 -8.29 11.00 8.80
CA LEU A 62 -8.59 9.70 8.20
C LEU A 62 -7.37 9.04 7.54
N GLN A 63 -6.30 9.79 7.25
CA GLN A 63 -5.02 9.27 6.72
C GLN A 63 -3.98 9.12 7.84
N ASP A 64 -4.43 8.77 9.05
CA ASP A 64 -3.55 8.67 10.21
C ASP A 64 -2.56 7.49 10.16
N PRO A 65 -1.52 7.51 11.02
CA PRO A 65 -0.56 6.43 11.10
C PRO A 65 -1.15 5.06 11.40
N ALA A 66 -2.11 4.96 12.33
CA ALA A 66 -2.71 3.67 12.68
C ALA A 66 -3.40 3.00 11.49
N ARG A 67 -4.17 3.76 10.71
CA ARG A 67 -4.83 3.26 9.50
C ARG A 67 -3.83 2.87 8.43
N THR A 68 -2.73 3.61 8.31
CA THR A 68 -1.62 3.26 7.39
C THR A 68 -1.04 1.90 7.74
N LEU A 69 -0.78 1.64 9.02
CA LEU A 69 -0.29 0.35 9.52
C LEU A 69 -1.31 -0.78 9.27
N GLU A 70 -2.59 -0.56 9.57
CA GLU A 70 -3.68 -1.53 9.30
C GLU A 70 -3.76 -1.91 7.80
N ARG A 71 -3.59 -0.93 6.90
CA ARG A 71 -3.56 -1.16 5.45
C ARG A 71 -2.31 -1.96 5.03
N ILE A 72 -1.14 -1.60 5.55
CA ILE A 72 0.13 -2.29 5.24
C ILE A 72 0.05 -3.77 5.61
N GLU A 73 -0.50 -4.10 6.79
CA GLU A 73 -0.68 -5.49 7.20
C GLU A 73 -1.59 -6.26 6.22
N THR A 74 -2.69 -5.64 5.78
CA THR A 74 -3.57 -6.23 4.77
C THR A 74 -2.85 -6.48 3.44
N HIS A 75 -2.00 -5.54 3.01
CA HIS A 75 -1.20 -5.68 1.79
C HIS A 75 -0.13 -6.77 1.93
N ARG A 76 0.52 -6.89 3.10
CA ARG A 76 1.50 -7.96 3.38
C ARG A 76 0.86 -9.35 3.29
N VAL A 77 -0.36 -9.54 3.78
CA VAL A 77 -1.10 -10.81 3.61
C VAL A 77 -1.32 -11.11 2.13
N LEU A 78 -1.82 -10.15 1.35
CA LEU A 78 -2.05 -10.34 -0.09
C LEU A 78 -0.76 -10.71 -0.84
N VAL A 79 0.34 -10.01 -0.55
CA VAL A 79 1.65 -10.29 -1.16
C VAL A 79 2.17 -11.66 -0.73
N GLY A 80 2.02 -12.03 0.55
CA GLY A 80 2.38 -13.35 1.06
C GLY A 80 1.65 -14.48 0.33
N GLU A 81 0.33 -14.34 0.16
CA GLU A 81 -0.48 -15.33 -0.57
C GLU A 81 -0.07 -15.46 -2.05
N TYR A 82 0.39 -14.36 -2.67
CA TYR A 82 0.92 -14.39 -4.04
C TYR A 82 2.26 -15.11 -4.11
N VAL A 83 3.18 -14.87 -3.15
CA VAL A 83 4.51 -15.47 -3.11
C VAL A 83 4.44 -17.00 -3.18
N GLU A 84 3.46 -17.61 -2.52
CA GLU A 84 3.24 -19.07 -2.51
C GLU A 84 2.94 -19.70 -3.89
N VAL A 85 2.59 -18.88 -4.88
CA VAL A 85 2.21 -19.33 -6.22
C VAL A 85 2.84 -18.50 -7.35
N ALA A 86 3.75 -17.57 -7.02
CA ALA A 86 4.28 -16.58 -7.96
C ALA A 86 5.05 -17.21 -9.13
N GLU A 87 5.55 -18.42 -8.98
CA GLU A 87 6.21 -19.20 -10.03
C GLU A 87 5.25 -19.64 -11.15
N LEU A 88 3.94 -19.72 -10.86
CA LEU A 88 2.90 -20.12 -11.80
C LEU A 88 2.29 -18.94 -12.57
N ASP A 89 2.53 -17.70 -12.13
CA ASP A 89 2.13 -16.48 -12.83
C ASP A 89 3.09 -16.21 -14.01
N THR A 90 2.81 -16.87 -15.12
CA THR A 90 3.60 -16.86 -16.35
C THR A 90 2.74 -16.52 -17.56
N ASP A 91 3.35 -16.21 -18.71
CA ASP A 91 2.63 -15.86 -19.94
C ASP A 91 1.74 -16.99 -20.49
N ARG A 92 2.01 -18.25 -20.10
CA ARG A 92 1.27 -19.44 -20.54
C ARG A 92 0.97 -20.34 -19.35
N PRO A 93 0.06 -19.90 -18.45
CA PRO A 93 -0.28 -20.66 -17.26
C PRO A 93 -1.01 -21.96 -17.64
N ALA A 94 -0.89 -22.99 -16.80
CA ALA A 94 -1.70 -24.19 -16.96
C ALA A 94 -3.18 -23.89 -16.69
N GLN A 95 -4.08 -24.69 -17.25
CA GLN A 95 -5.53 -24.55 -17.03
C GLN A 95 -5.97 -25.28 -15.76
N ASP A 96 -5.41 -24.86 -14.62
CA ASP A 96 -5.73 -25.40 -13.30
C ASP A 96 -5.98 -24.29 -12.27
N PHE A 97 -6.48 -24.71 -11.11
CA PHE A 97 -6.83 -23.77 -10.04
C PHE A 97 -5.62 -22.99 -9.50
N ARG A 98 -4.46 -23.64 -9.33
CA ARG A 98 -3.26 -22.98 -8.76
C ARG A 98 -2.73 -21.91 -9.70
N SER A 99 -2.69 -22.20 -10.99
CA SER A 99 -2.26 -21.28 -12.03
C SER A 99 -3.25 -20.12 -12.18
N GLY A 100 -4.56 -20.39 -12.13
CA GLY A 100 -5.58 -19.34 -12.09
C GLY A 100 -5.44 -18.43 -10.86
N ARG A 101 -5.19 -19.02 -9.69
CA ARG A 101 -4.91 -18.27 -8.45
C ARG A 101 -3.66 -17.40 -8.59
N ALA A 102 -2.59 -17.92 -9.17
CA ALA A 102 -1.35 -17.18 -9.40
C ALA A 102 -1.54 -15.96 -10.29
N VAL A 103 -2.23 -16.11 -11.42
CA VAL A 103 -2.52 -15.00 -12.34
C VAL A 103 -3.39 -13.93 -11.67
N GLY A 104 -4.43 -14.35 -10.94
CA GLY A 104 -5.32 -13.43 -10.24
C GLY A 104 -4.64 -12.63 -9.13
N LEU A 105 -3.86 -13.31 -8.28
CA LEU A 105 -3.06 -12.65 -7.24
C LEU A 105 -1.93 -11.80 -7.84
N GLY A 106 -1.29 -12.27 -8.90
CA GLY A 106 -0.26 -11.52 -9.62
C GLY A 106 -0.83 -10.22 -10.19
N PHE A 107 -2.05 -10.23 -10.74
CA PHE A 107 -2.74 -9.01 -11.15
C PHE A 107 -2.93 -8.04 -9.97
N ALA A 108 -3.40 -8.51 -8.81
CA ALA A 108 -3.56 -7.66 -7.64
C ALA A 108 -2.24 -7.06 -7.15
N VAL A 109 -1.15 -7.84 -7.08
CA VAL A 109 0.17 -7.34 -6.67
C VAL A 109 0.76 -6.36 -7.69
N ARG A 110 0.51 -6.55 -9.00
CA ARG A 110 0.87 -5.56 -10.03
C ARG A 110 0.16 -4.22 -9.81
N GLN A 111 -1.09 -4.23 -9.34
CA GLN A 111 -1.79 -3.00 -8.99
C GLN A 111 -1.21 -2.31 -7.75
N LEU A 112 -0.80 -3.07 -6.73
CA LEU A 112 -0.07 -2.50 -5.58
C LEU A 112 1.25 -1.86 -6.02
N ALA A 113 2.00 -2.52 -6.91
CA ALA A 113 3.22 -1.93 -7.46
C ALA A 113 2.94 -0.62 -8.22
N ALA A 114 1.80 -0.51 -8.89
CA ALA A 114 1.41 0.68 -9.65
C ALA A 114 1.10 1.91 -8.77
N GLU A 115 0.78 1.73 -7.47
CA GLU A 115 0.69 2.85 -6.52
C GLU A 115 2.01 3.64 -6.44
N TYR A 116 3.12 2.97 -6.73
CA TYR A 116 4.48 3.52 -6.70
C TYR A 116 5.05 3.78 -8.10
N ALA A 117 4.21 3.99 -9.12
CA ALA A 117 4.65 4.16 -10.51
C ALA A 117 5.60 5.33 -10.74
N ALA A 118 5.58 6.34 -9.86
CA ALA A 118 6.50 7.48 -9.89
C ALA A 118 7.88 7.18 -9.26
N HIS A 119 8.06 6.04 -8.61
CA HIS A 119 9.32 5.66 -7.98
C HIS A 119 10.37 5.29 -9.05
N PRO A 120 11.64 5.73 -8.94
CA PRO A 120 12.67 5.48 -9.96
C PRO A 120 12.93 3.99 -10.23
N ASP A 121 12.84 3.14 -9.21
CA ASP A 121 13.03 1.69 -9.34
C ASP A 121 11.80 0.95 -9.88
N TYR A 122 10.69 1.66 -10.09
CA TYR A 122 9.49 1.05 -10.66
C TYR A 122 9.76 0.59 -12.10
N GLN A 123 9.30 -0.61 -12.44
CA GLN A 123 9.48 -1.15 -13.78
C GLN A 123 8.12 -1.25 -14.48
N ALA A 124 7.89 -0.44 -15.51
CA ALA A 124 6.64 -0.42 -16.27
C ALA A 124 6.27 -1.77 -16.90
N ARG A 125 7.24 -2.67 -17.08
CA ARG A 125 7.01 -4.06 -17.53
C ARG A 125 6.16 -4.89 -16.56
N TRP A 126 6.02 -4.45 -15.30
CA TRP A 126 5.15 -5.12 -14.34
C TRP A 126 3.68 -4.87 -14.59
N LEU A 127 3.27 -3.76 -15.22
CA LEU A 127 1.87 -3.60 -15.57
C LEU A 127 1.49 -4.60 -16.67
N PRO A 128 0.29 -5.20 -16.61
CA PRO A 128 -0.22 -5.97 -17.73
C PRO A 128 -0.24 -5.06 -18.96
N ARG A 129 0.49 -5.43 -20.01
CA ARG A 129 0.19 -4.89 -21.34
C ARG A 129 -1.16 -5.47 -21.68
N PHE A 130 -2.22 -4.66 -21.60
CA PHE A 130 -3.46 -4.99 -22.28
C PHE A 130 -3.08 -5.07 -23.77
N ILE A 131 -2.81 -6.28 -24.27
CA ILE A 131 -2.74 -6.52 -25.70
C ILE A 131 -4.18 -6.32 -26.17
N GLN A 132 -4.42 -5.20 -26.85
CA GLN A 132 -5.65 -4.99 -27.62
C GLN A 132 -5.66 -5.93 -28.83
#